data_AF-A0A351JXA6-F1
#
_entry.id   AF-A0A351JXA6-F1
#
_cell.length_a   1.000
_cell.length_b   1.000
_cell.length_c   1.000
_cell.angle_alpha   90.00
_cell.angle_beta   90.00
_cell.angle_gamma   90.00
#
_symmetry.space_group_name_H-M   'P 1'
#
loop_
_entity.id
_entity.type
_entity.pdbx_description
1 polymer ?
#
loop_
_entity_poly.entity_id
_entity_poly.type
_entity_poly.pdbx_seq_one_letter_code
_entity_poly.pdbx_strand_id
1 'polypeptide(L)'
;MKDALTGSSHGGATTHAYGVKVAMDSFGLDDRDVITALSGKQMSIMEEAIQAGFATALIQTGCITEPGTAAFVTSVKERGDREEIARQVIESGVDIIFSGGERFLLPDGVTGRHGTGGRRDGVNLIKRAEELGYTVVYTRDELKAVTGTATRILGVFASGHTFNDRSEEALRAARLPHYWAWAPTIAEMSQAALEVLSRNRKATTAGIFIVAEEEGTDNFANNSNASGSFEAGKRADEAFRVFIDFIKDNPNTLLITAADSDAGAK
;
A
#
# COMPACT_ATOMS: atom_id res chain seq x y z
N MET A 1 -5.04 18.87 -8.47
CA MET A 1 -4.75 19.67 -7.26
C MET A 1 -5.61 20.93 -7.23
N LYS A 2 -5.77 21.55 -6.05
CA LYS A 2 -6.58 22.78 -5.89
C LYS A 2 -5.86 24.05 -6.36
N ASP A 3 -4.54 24.05 -6.29
CA ASP A 3 -3.66 25.21 -6.45
C ASP A 3 -2.39 24.93 -7.30
N ALA A 4 -2.27 23.73 -7.87
CA ALA A 4 -1.15 23.33 -8.73
C ALA A 4 -1.63 22.70 -10.05
N LEU A 5 -0.83 22.89 -11.11
CA LEU A 5 -1.08 22.29 -12.43
C LEU A 5 -0.69 20.81 -12.49
N THR A 6 0.29 20.41 -11.69
CA THR A 6 0.75 19.02 -11.58
C THR A 6 0.27 18.39 -10.28
N GLY A 7 0.14 17.06 -10.29
CA GLY A 7 -0.10 16.27 -9.08
C GLY A 7 1.22 15.87 -8.41
N SER A 8 1.10 15.44 -7.16
CA SER A 8 2.12 14.66 -6.44
C SER A 8 1.47 13.35 -6.00
N SER A 9 2.26 12.34 -5.63
CA SER A 9 1.70 11.07 -5.20
C SER A 9 0.80 11.20 -3.97
N HIS A 10 1.22 11.99 -2.98
CA HIS A 10 0.47 12.21 -1.75
C HIS A 10 -0.77 13.08 -1.95
N GLY A 11 -0.69 14.16 -2.73
CA GLY A 11 -1.86 14.98 -3.07
C GLY A 11 -2.87 14.23 -3.95
N GLY A 12 -2.38 13.40 -4.89
CA GLY A 12 -3.19 12.56 -5.77
C GLY A 12 -3.91 11.46 -4.99
N ALA A 13 -3.18 10.70 -4.18
CA ALA A 13 -3.75 9.68 -3.31
C ALA A 13 -4.76 10.27 -2.30
N THR A 14 -4.46 11.44 -1.71
CA THR A 14 -5.40 12.13 -0.83
C THR A 14 -6.68 12.54 -1.59
N THR A 15 -6.56 13.03 -2.82
CA THR A 15 -7.72 13.32 -3.67
C THR A 15 -8.55 12.06 -3.93
N HIS A 16 -7.93 10.92 -4.21
CA HIS A 16 -8.63 9.65 -4.40
C HIS A 16 -9.32 9.16 -3.12
N ALA A 17 -8.65 9.30 -1.97
CA ALA A 17 -9.15 8.84 -0.68
C ALA A 17 -10.35 9.65 -0.16
N TYR A 18 -10.41 10.95 -0.46
CA TYR A 18 -11.45 11.85 0.06
C TYR A 18 -12.46 12.34 -1.01
N GLY A 19 -12.15 12.18 -2.30
CA GLY A 19 -13.03 12.62 -3.40
C GLY A 19 -13.11 14.13 -3.60
N VAL A 20 -12.18 14.90 -3.02
CA VAL A 20 -12.12 16.37 -3.13
C VAL A 20 -10.72 16.82 -3.53
N LYS A 21 -10.61 17.96 -4.22
CA LYS A 21 -9.30 18.55 -4.57
C LYS A 21 -8.62 19.08 -3.31
N VAL A 22 -7.32 18.82 -3.20
CA VAL A 22 -6.47 19.27 -2.09
C VAL A 22 -5.20 19.97 -2.60
N ALA A 23 -4.43 20.60 -1.70
CA ALA A 23 -3.11 21.16 -1.97
C ALA A 23 -2.14 20.06 -2.43
N MET A 24 -1.15 20.41 -3.24
CA MET A 24 -0.17 19.46 -3.75
C MET A 24 0.55 18.67 -2.64
N ASP A 25 0.79 19.29 -1.48
CA ASP A 25 1.52 18.65 -0.37
C ASP A 25 0.67 17.92 0.66
N SER A 26 -0.59 17.67 0.33
CA SER A 26 -1.56 17.01 1.21
C SER A 26 -1.28 15.52 1.42
N PHE A 27 -1.43 15.05 2.66
CA PHE A 27 -1.39 13.62 3.01
C PHE A 27 -2.46 13.35 4.08
N GLY A 28 -3.70 13.11 3.63
CA GLY A 28 -4.86 12.96 4.51
C GLY A 28 -5.22 14.22 5.31
N LEU A 29 -4.58 15.36 5.03
CA LEU A 29 -4.87 16.71 5.51
C LEU A 29 -4.70 17.67 4.33
N ASP A 30 -5.43 18.78 4.31
CA ASP A 30 -5.28 19.84 3.31
C ASP A 30 -4.74 21.10 4.00
N ASP A 31 -3.48 21.47 3.76
CA ASP A 31 -2.78 22.57 4.46
C ASP A 31 -2.86 22.50 6.00
N ARG A 32 -2.83 21.27 6.55
CA ARG A 32 -2.98 20.92 7.99
C ARG A 32 -4.42 20.89 8.50
N ASP A 33 -5.40 21.25 7.68
CA ASP A 33 -6.81 21.14 8.03
C ASP A 33 -7.34 19.73 7.78
N VAL A 34 -8.27 19.31 8.64
CA VAL A 34 -8.98 18.03 8.47
C VAL A 34 -9.88 18.13 7.24
N ILE A 35 -9.75 17.17 6.34
CA ILE A 35 -10.54 17.13 5.10
C ILE A 35 -11.95 16.63 5.40
N THR A 36 -12.96 17.36 4.92
CA THR A 36 -14.31 16.81 4.75
C THR A 36 -14.39 16.16 3.38
N ALA A 37 -14.51 14.83 3.35
CA ALA A 37 -14.66 14.05 2.13
C ALA A 37 -15.94 14.42 1.39
N LEU A 38 -16.04 14.02 0.11
CA LEU A 38 -17.21 14.25 -0.74
C LEU A 38 -18.50 13.65 -0.14
N SER A 39 -18.37 12.62 0.69
CA SER A 39 -19.46 12.00 1.47
C SER A 39 -20.02 12.89 2.59
N GLY A 40 -19.33 13.99 2.93
CA GLY A 40 -19.64 14.85 4.07
C GLY A 40 -19.01 14.42 5.39
N LYS A 41 -18.22 13.34 5.42
CA LYS A 41 -17.53 12.88 6.64
C LYS A 41 -16.09 13.39 6.71
N GLN A 42 -15.56 13.51 7.93
CA GLN A 42 -14.16 13.90 8.18
C GLN A 42 -13.25 12.66 8.29
N MET A 43 -13.30 11.81 7.27
CA MET A 43 -12.52 10.58 7.17
C MET A 43 -12.46 10.15 5.70
N SER A 44 -11.49 9.32 5.34
CA SER A 44 -11.34 8.79 3.99
C SER A 44 -12.40 7.73 3.65
N ILE A 45 -12.51 7.38 2.37
CA ILE A 45 -13.38 6.29 1.91
C ILE A 45 -13.03 4.92 2.51
N MET A 46 -11.74 4.64 2.81
CA MET A 46 -11.35 3.38 3.45
C MET A 46 -11.75 3.38 4.92
N GLU A 47 -11.58 4.49 5.64
CA GLU A 47 -12.04 4.63 7.02
C GLU A 47 -13.58 4.49 7.10
N GLU A 48 -14.30 5.05 6.13
CA GLU A 48 -15.74 4.83 5.99
C GLU A 48 -16.10 3.36 5.74
N ALA A 49 -15.37 2.66 4.87
CA ALA A 49 -15.56 1.25 4.60
C ALA A 49 -15.33 0.39 5.86
N ILE A 50 -14.29 0.69 6.63
CA ILE A 50 -14.00 0.04 7.92
C ILE A 50 -15.17 0.26 8.90
N GLN A 51 -15.65 1.50 9.05
CA GLN A 51 -16.79 1.81 9.93
C GLN A 51 -18.09 1.13 9.48
N ALA A 52 -18.30 1.00 8.17
CA ALA A 52 -19.43 0.30 7.59
C ALA A 52 -19.30 -1.24 7.67
N GLY A 53 -18.18 -1.76 8.18
CA GLY A 53 -17.97 -3.19 8.41
C GLY A 53 -17.51 -3.97 7.18
N PHE A 54 -16.96 -3.31 6.16
CA PHE A 54 -16.35 -3.98 4.99
C PHE A 54 -15.12 -4.80 5.41
N ALA A 55 -14.87 -5.87 4.66
CA ALA A 55 -13.60 -6.58 4.71
C ALA A 55 -12.58 -5.80 3.86
N THR A 56 -11.42 -5.44 4.42
CA THR A 56 -10.57 -4.40 3.83
C THR A 56 -9.13 -4.85 3.55
N ALA A 57 -8.55 -4.35 2.46
CA ALA A 57 -7.11 -4.53 2.18
C ALA A 57 -6.43 -3.26 1.66
N LEU A 58 -5.17 -3.09 2.09
CA LEU A 58 -4.19 -2.22 1.47
C LEU A 58 -3.05 -3.08 0.91
N ILE A 59 -2.79 -2.96 -0.39
CA ILE A 59 -1.81 -3.78 -1.10
C ILE A 59 -0.89 -2.84 -1.88
N GLN A 60 0.41 -2.88 -1.62
CA GLN A 60 1.36 -2.08 -2.39
C GLN A 60 2.71 -2.78 -2.54
N THR A 61 3.34 -2.62 -3.71
CA THR A 61 4.72 -3.09 -3.92
C THR A 61 5.76 -2.16 -3.30
N GLY A 62 5.33 -0.97 -2.91
CA GLY A 62 6.14 0.02 -2.21
C GLY A 62 6.47 -0.35 -0.78
N CYS A 63 6.87 0.66 -0.01
CA CYS A 63 7.01 0.52 1.43
C CYS A 63 5.73 1.00 2.12
N ILE A 64 5.37 0.44 3.28
CA ILE A 64 4.11 0.73 4.01
C ILE A 64 3.72 2.21 4.15
N THR A 65 4.68 3.13 4.01
CA THR A 65 4.48 4.58 4.11
C THR A 65 4.19 5.27 2.77
N GLU A 66 4.15 4.54 1.65
CA GLU A 66 3.91 5.16 0.34
C GLU A 66 2.45 5.62 0.19
N PRO A 67 2.23 6.80 -0.44
CA PRO A 67 0.96 7.49 -0.30
C PRO A 67 -0.22 6.80 -0.96
N GLY A 68 -0.06 6.11 -2.09
CA GLY A 68 -1.21 5.61 -2.86
C GLY A 68 -2.04 4.56 -2.16
N THR A 69 -1.53 3.96 -1.07
CA THR A 69 -2.35 3.22 -0.11
C THR A 69 -2.40 3.86 1.28
N ALA A 70 -1.30 4.42 1.79
CA ALA A 70 -1.27 4.94 3.16
C ALA A 70 -2.16 6.18 3.38
N ALA A 71 -2.35 7.03 2.35
CA ALA A 71 -3.23 8.20 2.46
C ALA A 71 -4.71 7.84 2.62
N PHE A 72 -5.09 6.59 2.38
CA PHE A 72 -6.43 6.10 2.64
C PHE A 72 -6.68 5.82 4.13
N VAL A 73 -5.68 5.75 4.98
CA VAL A 73 -5.90 5.44 6.41
C VAL A 73 -5.07 6.29 7.36
N THR A 74 -4.41 7.32 6.83
CA THR A 74 -3.53 8.17 7.62
C THR A 74 -3.68 9.63 7.25
N SER A 75 -3.48 10.48 8.26
CA SER A 75 -3.48 11.94 8.14
C SER A 75 -2.26 12.47 8.86
N VAL A 76 -1.34 13.10 8.12
CA VAL A 76 -0.09 13.65 8.66
C VAL A 76 0.20 15.03 8.09
N LYS A 77 0.97 15.83 8.82
CA LYS A 77 1.33 17.19 8.39
C LYS A 77 2.33 17.19 7.23
N GLU A 78 3.16 16.17 7.14
CA GLU A 78 4.25 16.07 6.16
C GLU A 78 4.41 14.62 5.72
N ARG A 79 4.58 14.35 4.41
CA ARG A 79 4.82 12.97 3.91
C ARG A 79 6.10 12.34 4.46
N GLY A 80 7.00 13.17 4.99
CA GLY A 80 8.25 12.75 5.60
C GLY A 80 8.07 12.08 6.96
N ASP A 81 6.90 12.17 7.58
CA ASP A 81 6.60 11.59 8.89
C ASP A 81 6.31 10.07 8.81
N ARG A 82 7.25 9.34 8.19
CA ARG A 82 7.13 7.93 7.85
C ARG A 82 6.92 7.02 9.06
N GLU A 83 7.47 7.39 10.23
CA GLU A 83 7.28 6.63 11.47
C GLU A 83 5.83 6.71 11.95
N GLU A 84 5.22 7.90 11.88
CA GLU A 84 3.82 8.11 12.23
C GLU A 84 2.87 7.50 11.20
N ILE A 85 3.16 7.65 9.89
CA ILE A 85 2.38 7.02 8.82
C ILE A 85 2.35 5.50 9.03
N ALA A 86 3.51 4.86 9.23
CA ALA A 86 3.56 3.42 9.46
C ALA A 86 2.75 2.98 10.70
N ARG A 87 2.78 3.78 11.77
CA ARG A 87 1.97 3.51 12.98
C ARG A 87 0.48 3.57 12.66
N GLN A 88 0.01 4.66 12.03
CA GLN A 88 -1.39 4.83 11.68
C GLN A 88 -1.88 3.75 10.70
N VAL A 89 -1.06 3.32 9.72
CA VAL A 89 -1.42 2.20 8.83
C VAL A 89 -1.64 0.91 9.61
N ILE A 90 -0.73 0.54 10.52
CA ILE A 90 -0.84 -0.69 11.34
C ILE A 90 -2.06 -0.64 12.28
N GLU A 91 -2.38 0.54 12.80
CA GLU A 91 -3.48 0.72 13.76
C GLU A 91 -4.83 1.07 13.10
N SER A 92 -4.86 1.21 11.76
CA SER A 92 -6.02 1.69 10.98
C SER A 92 -7.28 0.83 11.11
N GLY A 93 -7.14 -0.45 11.45
CA GLY A 93 -8.25 -1.40 11.46
C GLY A 93 -8.44 -2.17 10.15
N VAL A 94 -7.61 -1.93 9.13
CA VAL A 94 -7.61 -2.70 7.87
C VAL A 94 -7.40 -4.19 8.15
N ASP A 95 -8.09 -5.09 7.45
CA ASP A 95 -7.93 -6.53 7.71
C ASP A 95 -6.61 -7.08 7.12
N ILE A 96 -6.26 -6.69 5.90
CA ILE A 96 -5.06 -7.18 5.19
C ILE A 96 -4.16 -6.01 4.78
N ILE A 97 -2.89 -6.04 5.20
CA ILE A 97 -1.89 -5.03 4.83
C ILE A 97 -0.70 -5.75 4.20
N PHE A 98 -0.43 -5.49 2.93
CA PHE A 98 0.66 -6.10 2.18
C PHE A 98 1.59 -5.03 1.62
N SER A 99 2.84 -5.02 2.08
CA SER A 99 3.82 -4.00 1.70
C SER A 99 5.26 -4.44 1.96
N GLY A 100 6.23 -3.66 1.49
CA GLY A 100 7.57 -3.62 2.07
C GLY A 100 7.63 -2.64 3.25
N GLY A 101 8.83 -2.19 3.62
CA GLY A 101 9.03 -1.12 4.60
C GLY A 101 9.31 -1.59 6.02
N GLU A 102 9.86 -2.78 6.22
CA GLU A 102 10.21 -3.31 7.56
C GLU A 102 11.03 -2.33 8.40
N ARG A 103 11.90 -1.52 7.76
CA ARG A 103 12.71 -0.51 8.46
C ARG A 103 11.87 0.50 9.24
N PHE A 104 10.63 0.76 8.80
CA PHE A 104 9.69 1.68 9.45
C PHE A 104 8.82 1.00 10.50
N LEU A 105 8.95 -0.32 10.70
CA LEU A 105 8.16 -1.11 11.63
C LEU A 105 8.95 -1.53 12.88
N LEU A 106 10.27 -1.41 12.85
CA LEU A 106 11.16 -1.86 13.92
C LEU A 106 11.97 -0.69 14.51
N PRO A 107 12.25 -0.71 15.82
CA PRO A 107 13.15 0.26 16.45
C PRO A 107 14.52 0.28 15.79
N ASP A 108 15.17 1.44 15.82
CA ASP A 108 16.54 1.62 15.33
C ASP A 108 17.49 0.58 15.95
N GLY A 109 18.31 -0.05 15.11
CA GLY A 109 19.25 -1.09 15.52
C GLY A 109 18.66 -2.50 15.74
N VAL A 110 17.33 -2.67 15.76
CA VAL A 110 16.72 -4.01 15.88
C VAL A 110 16.79 -4.75 14.55
N THR A 111 17.37 -5.94 14.53
CA THR A 111 17.44 -6.79 13.34
C THR A 111 16.08 -7.41 13.02
N GLY A 112 15.56 -7.11 11.82
CA GLY A 112 14.38 -7.73 11.22
C GLY A 112 14.73 -8.87 10.25
N ARG A 113 13.74 -9.30 9.47
CA ARG A 113 13.83 -10.38 8.47
C ARG A 113 14.48 -9.93 7.16
N HIS A 114 14.28 -8.67 6.79
CA HIS A 114 14.76 -8.06 5.54
C HIS A 114 15.79 -6.96 5.76
N GLY A 115 15.94 -6.47 6.99
CA GLY A 115 16.98 -5.49 7.34
C GLY A 115 16.88 -5.02 8.79
N THR A 116 17.68 -4.00 9.13
CA THR A 116 17.62 -3.38 10.46
C THR A 116 16.50 -2.34 10.51
N GLY A 117 15.81 -2.25 11.64
CA GLY A 117 14.87 -1.18 11.95
C GLY A 117 15.52 0.21 11.95
N GLY A 118 14.71 1.23 11.73
CA GLY A 118 15.13 2.63 11.68
C GLY A 118 14.16 3.58 12.37
N ARG A 119 13.18 3.07 13.14
CA ARG A 119 12.30 3.93 13.93
C ARG A 119 13.03 4.53 15.14
N ARG A 120 12.93 5.84 15.33
CA ARG A 120 13.64 6.57 16.39
C ARG A 120 12.81 6.68 17.67
N ASP A 121 11.51 6.45 17.57
CA ASP A 121 10.59 6.45 18.72
C ASP A 121 10.67 5.20 19.61
N GLY A 122 11.46 4.18 19.22
CA GLY A 122 11.64 2.96 19.98
C GLY A 122 10.46 1.98 19.90
N VAL A 123 9.45 2.25 19.07
CA VAL A 123 8.24 1.42 18.96
C VAL A 123 8.48 0.22 18.04
N ASN A 124 8.01 -0.97 18.43
CA ASN A 124 7.98 -2.16 17.58
C ASN A 124 6.56 -2.39 17.05
N LEU A 125 6.33 -2.00 15.79
CA LEU A 125 5.03 -2.12 15.14
C LEU A 125 4.71 -3.54 14.67
N ILE A 126 5.72 -4.41 14.48
CA ILE A 126 5.47 -5.84 14.22
C ILE A 126 4.78 -6.46 15.43
N LYS A 127 5.34 -6.25 16.63
CA LYS A 127 4.72 -6.71 17.88
C LYS A 127 3.33 -6.11 18.07
N ARG A 128 3.18 -4.82 17.75
CA ARG A 128 1.88 -4.15 17.81
C ARG A 128 0.85 -4.80 16.87
N ALA A 129 1.25 -5.17 15.65
CA ALA A 129 0.37 -5.87 14.72
C ALA A 129 -0.04 -7.25 15.26
N GLU A 130 0.89 -8.02 15.85
CA GLU A 130 0.56 -9.29 16.49
C GLU A 130 -0.47 -9.10 17.63
N GLU A 131 -0.29 -8.07 18.47
CA GLU A 131 -1.26 -7.71 19.53
C GLU A 131 -2.63 -7.33 18.98
N LEU A 132 -2.68 -6.76 17.77
CA LEU A 132 -3.92 -6.44 17.04
C LEU A 132 -4.52 -7.65 16.29
N GLY A 133 -3.90 -8.83 16.42
CA GLY A 133 -4.38 -10.09 15.88
C GLY A 133 -3.94 -10.39 14.44
N TYR A 134 -2.94 -9.68 13.92
CA TYR A 134 -2.40 -9.98 12.59
C TYR A 134 -1.52 -11.22 12.62
N THR A 135 -1.69 -12.09 11.63
CA THR A 135 -0.66 -13.05 11.25
C THR A 135 0.39 -12.32 10.42
N VAL A 136 1.65 -12.32 10.84
CA VAL A 136 2.73 -11.62 10.13
C VAL A 136 3.48 -12.59 9.22
N VAL A 137 3.67 -12.22 7.95
CA VAL A 137 4.40 -13.00 6.94
C VAL A 137 5.43 -12.12 6.23
N TYR A 138 6.53 -12.72 5.79
CA TYR A 138 7.69 -11.99 5.28
C TYR A 138 8.10 -12.37 3.86
N THR A 139 7.58 -13.47 3.32
CA THR A 139 7.94 -13.95 1.98
C THR A 139 6.72 -14.41 1.21
N ARG A 140 6.88 -14.54 -0.10
CA ARG A 140 5.89 -15.13 -1.00
C ARG A 140 5.46 -16.53 -0.56
N ASP A 141 6.41 -17.34 -0.10
CA ASP A 141 6.13 -18.72 0.30
C ASP A 141 5.39 -18.76 1.65
N GLU A 142 5.75 -17.88 2.59
CA GLU A 142 5.00 -17.70 3.84
C GLU A 142 3.57 -17.20 3.58
N LEU A 143 3.38 -16.26 2.64
CA LEU A 143 2.05 -15.78 2.23
C LEU A 143 1.20 -16.93 1.65
N LYS A 144 1.77 -17.76 0.78
CA LYS A 144 1.09 -18.94 0.21
C LYS A 144 0.75 -19.99 1.26
N ALA A 145 1.53 -20.06 2.34
CA ALA A 145 1.31 -21.00 3.44
C ALA A 145 0.26 -20.51 4.46
N VAL A 146 -0.24 -19.27 4.37
CA VAL A 146 -1.26 -18.78 5.30
C VAL A 146 -2.53 -19.62 5.17
N THR A 147 -2.90 -20.28 6.27
CA THR A 147 -4.06 -21.18 6.33
C THR A 147 -5.36 -20.43 6.64
N GLY A 148 -6.49 -21.05 6.29
CA GLY A 148 -7.80 -20.39 6.23
C GLY A 148 -8.44 -19.90 7.53
N THR A 149 -7.73 -19.98 8.67
CA THR A 149 -8.19 -19.37 9.92
C THR A 149 -7.75 -17.92 10.09
N ALA A 150 -6.70 -17.48 9.37
CA ALA A 150 -6.24 -16.10 9.46
C ALA A 150 -7.25 -15.16 8.78
N THR A 151 -7.75 -14.19 9.55
CA THR A 151 -8.67 -13.16 9.04
C THR A 151 -7.99 -11.79 8.92
N ARG A 152 -6.85 -11.62 9.59
CA ARG A 152 -5.99 -10.43 9.48
C ARG A 152 -4.55 -10.84 9.21
N ILE A 153 -3.94 -10.23 8.20
CA ILE A 153 -2.58 -10.58 7.75
C ILE A 153 -1.79 -9.30 7.48
N LEU A 154 -0.59 -9.24 8.06
CA LEU A 154 0.42 -8.24 7.75
C LEU A 154 1.53 -8.91 6.95
N GLY A 155 1.68 -8.54 5.69
CA GLY A 155 2.80 -8.93 4.84
C GLY A 155 3.87 -7.85 4.82
N VAL A 156 5.09 -8.21 5.22
CA VAL A 156 6.26 -7.34 5.25
C VAL A 156 7.37 -7.94 4.39
N PHE A 157 7.41 -7.58 3.11
CA PHE A 157 8.15 -8.35 2.10
C PHE A 157 9.53 -7.81 1.74
N ALA A 158 9.93 -6.67 2.30
CA ALA A 158 11.24 -6.06 2.11
C ALA A 158 11.55 -5.01 3.20
N SER A 159 12.82 -4.63 3.33
CA SER A 159 13.24 -3.55 4.24
C SER A 159 12.72 -2.18 3.79
N GLY A 160 12.77 -1.90 2.49
CA GLY A 160 12.17 -0.74 1.82
C GLY A 160 11.07 -1.20 0.88
N HIS A 161 11.07 -0.76 -0.38
CA HIS A 161 10.19 -1.29 -1.41
C HIS A 161 10.52 -2.76 -1.75
N THR A 162 9.55 -3.46 -2.35
CA THR A 162 9.76 -4.83 -2.89
C THR A 162 10.58 -4.86 -4.18
N PHE A 163 10.98 -3.68 -4.67
CA PHE A 163 11.80 -3.47 -5.85
C PHE A 163 12.99 -2.53 -5.57
N ASN A 164 13.92 -2.47 -6.53
CA ASN A 164 15.07 -1.57 -6.59
C ASN A 164 14.88 -0.64 -7.79
N ASP A 165 14.49 0.60 -7.54
CA ASP A 165 14.09 1.60 -8.54
C ASP A 165 15.25 2.40 -9.14
N ARG A 166 16.50 2.07 -8.82
CA ARG A 166 17.68 2.80 -9.33
C ARG A 166 17.76 2.74 -10.87
N SER A 167 18.57 3.62 -11.47
CA SER A 167 18.86 3.57 -12.91
C SER A 167 19.38 2.19 -13.34
N GLU A 168 19.18 1.85 -14.62
CA GLU A 168 19.58 0.55 -15.17
C GLU A 168 21.09 0.29 -15.01
N GLU A 169 21.93 1.31 -15.16
CA GLU A 169 23.38 1.22 -14.97
C GLU A 169 23.73 0.90 -13.51
N ALA A 170 23.06 1.57 -12.57
CA ALA A 170 23.30 1.38 -11.15
C ALA A 170 22.88 -0.03 -10.70
N LEU A 171 21.75 -0.53 -11.18
CA LEU A 171 21.29 -1.90 -10.90
C LEU A 171 22.25 -2.93 -11.51
N ARG A 172 22.69 -2.74 -12.76
CA ARG A 172 23.65 -3.61 -13.42
C ARG A 172 24.98 -3.65 -12.67
N ALA A 173 25.49 -2.48 -12.24
CA ALA A 173 26.73 -2.37 -11.48
C ALA A 173 26.63 -3.07 -10.12
N ALA A 174 25.50 -2.91 -9.43
CA ALA A 174 25.24 -3.53 -8.13
C ALA A 174 24.77 -5.00 -8.23
N ARG A 175 24.50 -5.50 -9.45
CA ARG A 175 23.89 -6.82 -9.72
C ARG A 175 22.57 -7.02 -8.97
N LEU A 176 21.77 -5.96 -8.90
CA LEU A 176 20.45 -5.98 -8.26
C LEU A 176 19.35 -6.23 -9.30
N PRO A 177 18.34 -7.06 -8.99
CA PRO A 177 17.17 -7.22 -9.83
C PRO A 177 16.22 -6.01 -9.69
N HIS A 178 15.28 -5.85 -10.61
CA HIS A 178 14.17 -4.91 -10.43
C HIS A 178 13.36 -5.25 -9.19
N TYR A 179 12.92 -6.50 -9.04
CA TYR A 179 12.13 -6.95 -7.89
C TYR A 179 12.82 -8.07 -7.13
N TRP A 180 12.63 -8.11 -5.81
CA TRP A 180 13.17 -9.17 -4.97
C TRP A 180 12.44 -10.50 -5.22
N ALA A 181 13.19 -11.57 -5.46
CA ALA A 181 12.62 -12.88 -5.82
C ALA A 181 11.78 -13.53 -4.70
N TRP A 182 12.01 -13.14 -3.44
CA TRP A 182 11.25 -13.63 -2.29
C TRP A 182 9.96 -12.85 -2.04
N ALA A 183 9.81 -11.64 -2.61
CA ALA A 183 8.61 -10.85 -2.45
C ALA A 183 7.53 -11.34 -3.42
N PRO A 184 6.26 -11.45 -2.98
CA PRO A 184 5.15 -11.75 -3.89
C PRO A 184 4.96 -10.60 -4.90
N THR A 185 4.48 -10.92 -6.10
CA THR A 185 4.03 -9.87 -7.03
C THR A 185 2.74 -9.22 -6.53
N ILE A 186 2.40 -8.03 -7.03
CA ILE A 186 1.10 -7.42 -6.73
C ILE A 186 -0.08 -8.33 -7.10
N ALA A 187 0.02 -9.09 -8.20
CA ALA A 187 -0.99 -10.06 -8.57
C ALA A 187 -1.12 -11.19 -7.54
N GLU A 188 -0.01 -11.72 -7.03
CA GLU A 188 -0.02 -12.73 -5.97
C GLU A 188 -0.57 -12.17 -4.64
N MET A 189 -0.22 -10.93 -4.29
CA MET A 189 -0.76 -10.24 -3.11
C MET A 189 -2.28 -10.02 -3.23
N SER A 190 -2.75 -9.53 -4.38
CA SER A 190 -4.17 -9.31 -4.66
C SER A 190 -4.97 -10.62 -4.63
N GLN A 191 -4.44 -11.68 -5.23
CA GLN A 191 -5.07 -13.01 -5.20
C GLN A 191 -5.20 -13.51 -3.76
N ALA A 192 -4.13 -13.46 -2.97
CA ALA A 192 -4.15 -13.88 -1.57
C ALA A 192 -5.12 -13.04 -0.72
N ALA A 193 -5.17 -11.73 -0.93
CA ALA A 193 -6.10 -10.85 -0.24
C ALA A 193 -7.56 -11.22 -0.56
N LEU A 194 -7.90 -11.40 -1.84
CA LEU A 194 -9.25 -11.80 -2.24
C LEU A 194 -9.63 -13.16 -1.66
N GLU A 195 -8.73 -14.14 -1.66
CA GLU A 195 -8.98 -15.46 -1.07
C GLU A 195 -9.28 -15.37 0.43
N VAL A 196 -8.53 -14.56 1.17
CA VAL A 196 -8.73 -14.39 2.62
C VAL A 196 -10.01 -13.58 2.90
N LEU A 197 -10.19 -12.44 2.24
CA LEU A 197 -11.33 -11.56 2.46
C LEU A 197 -12.66 -12.20 2.04
N SER A 198 -12.68 -13.01 0.98
CA SER A 198 -13.90 -13.71 0.54
C SER A 198 -14.41 -14.74 1.56
N ARG A 199 -13.54 -15.21 2.45
CA ARG A 199 -13.90 -16.09 3.58
C ARG A 199 -14.27 -15.31 4.83
N ASN A 200 -13.98 -14.01 4.88
CA ASN A 200 -14.27 -13.16 6.03
C ASN A 200 -15.77 -12.90 6.12
N ARG A 201 -16.36 -13.09 7.30
CA ARG A 201 -17.79 -12.85 7.54
C ARG A 201 -18.22 -11.43 7.15
N LYS A 202 -17.34 -10.43 7.32
CA LYS A 202 -17.56 -9.05 6.89
C LYS A 202 -17.90 -8.93 5.39
N ALA A 203 -17.26 -9.74 4.55
CA ALA A 203 -17.49 -9.74 3.12
C ALA A 203 -18.92 -10.15 2.77
N THR A 204 -19.52 -11.06 3.54
CA THR A 204 -20.92 -11.48 3.33
C THR A 204 -21.96 -10.47 3.81
N THR A 205 -21.58 -9.55 4.72
CA THR A 205 -22.52 -8.58 5.31
C THR A 205 -22.44 -7.20 4.68
N ALA A 206 -21.25 -6.73 4.37
CA ALA A 206 -21.00 -5.37 3.85
C ALA A 206 -20.29 -5.37 2.49
N GLY A 207 -19.45 -6.38 2.24
CA GLY A 207 -18.65 -6.51 1.02
C GLY A 207 -17.16 -6.35 1.27
N ILE A 208 -16.40 -6.21 0.18
CA ILE A 208 -14.95 -6.08 0.17
C ILE A 208 -14.57 -4.70 -0.35
N PHE A 209 -13.58 -4.06 0.27
CA PHE A 209 -12.99 -2.81 -0.22
C PHE A 209 -11.46 -2.94 -0.24
N ILE A 210 -10.85 -2.74 -1.41
CA ILE A 210 -9.41 -2.92 -1.62
C ILE A 210 -8.84 -1.68 -2.30
N VAL A 211 -7.69 -1.23 -1.82
CA VAL A 211 -6.81 -0.30 -2.54
C VAL A 211 -5.51 -1.03 -2.84
N ALA A 212 -5.14 -1.10 -4.12
CA ALA A 212 -3.97 -1.81 -4.59
C ALA A 212 -3.11 -0.92 -5.50
N GLU A 213 -1.80 -0.91 -5.27
CA GLU A 213 -0.84 -0.01 -5.93
C GLU A 213 0.43 -0.75 -6.38
N GLU A 214 0.74 -0.67 -7.68
CA GLU A 214 2.07 -1.02 -8.19
C GLU A 214 2.94 0.23 -8.22
N GLU A 215 3.54 0.53 -7.07
CA GLU A 215 4.33 1.73 -6.80
C GLU A 215 5.52 1.88 -7.77
N GLY A 216 6.10 0.75 -8.22
CA GLY A 216 7.21 0.77 -9.17
C GLY A 216 6.89 1.48 -10.50
N THR A 217 5.61 1.62 -10.88
CA THR A 217 5.22 2.36 -12.09
C THR A 217 5.64 3.83 -12.05
N ASP A 218 5.68 4.44 -10.86
CA ASP A 218 6.23 5.79 -10.64
C ASP A 218 7.75 5.74 -10.47
N ASN A 219 8.27 4.95 -9.53
CA ASN A 219 9.66 5.15 -9.08
C ASN A 219 10.68 4.78 -10.15
N PHE A 220 10.42 3.75 -10.96
CA PHE A 220 11.32 3.41 -12.07
C PHE A 220 11.38 4.54 -13.11
N ALA A 221 10.24 5.13 -13.46
CA ALA A 221 10.19 6.22 -14.42
C ALA A 221 10.91 7.47 -13.89
N ASN A 222 10.72 7.79 -12.61
CA ASN A 222 11.39 8.90 -11.92
C ASN A 222 12.91 8.75 -11.82
N ASN A 223 13.44 7.54 -11.99
CA ASN A 223 14.88 7.25 -12.03
C ASN A 223 15.39 6.91 -13.44
N SER A 224 14.62 7.25 -14.48
CA SER A 224 14.94 6.98 -15.89
C SER A 224 15.24 5.49 -16.19
N ASN A 225 14.57 4.58 -15.48
CA ASN A 225 14.72 3.14 -15.66
C ASN A 225 13.58 2.59 -16.52
N ALA A 226 13.77 2.57 -17.85
CA ALA A 226 12.75 2.16 -18.80
C ALA A 226 12.37 0.67 -18.66
N SER A 227 13.35 -0.21 -18.52
CA SER A 227 13.09 -1.65 -18.39
C SER A 227 12.33 -1.98 -17.10
N GLY A 228 12.63 -1.30 -15.99
CA GLY A 228 11.89 -1.37 -14.75
C GLY A 228 10.46 -0.86 -14.89
N SER A 229 10.25 0.27 -15.57
CA SER A 229 8.90 0.79 -15.85
C SER A 229 8.03 -0.19 -16.65
N PHE A 230 8.59 -0.85 -17.67
CA PHE A 230 7.87 -1.89 -18.41
C PHE A 230 7.54 -3.11 -17.56
N GLU A 231 8.45 -3.54 -16.68
CA GLU A 231 8.18 -4.65 -15.76
C GLU A 231 7.08 -4.29 -14.75
N ALA A 232 7.12 -3.08 -14.18
CA ALA A 232 6.09 -2.58 -13.27
C ALA A 232 4.72 -2.49 -13.96
N GLY A 233 4.66 -1.91 -15.17
CA GLY A 233 3.42 -1.86 -15.96
C GLY A 233 2.85 -3.24 -16.26
N LYS A 234 3.70 -4.22 -16.59
CA LYS A 234 3.28 -5.62 -16.77
C LYS A 234 2.73 -6.22 -15.47
N ARG A 235 3.37 -5.98 -14.31
CA ARG A 235 2.90 -6.48 -13.01
C ARG A 235 1.56 -5.87 -12.62
N ALA A 236 1.35 -4.58 -12.90
CA ALA A 236 0.07 -3.90 -12.72
C ALA A 236 -1.04 -4.53 -13.59
N ASP A 237 -0.75 -4.82 -14.87
CA ASP A 237 -1.68 -5.52 -15.78
C ASP A 237 -2.01 -6.94 -15.29
N GLU A 238 -1.03 -7.69 -14.77
CA GLU A 238 -1.25 -9.00 -14.17
C GLU A 238 -2.17 -8.94 -12.94
N ALA A 239 -2.05 -7.91 -12.10
CA ALA A 239 -2.99 -7.68 -10.99
C ALA A 239 -4.37 -7.24 -11.47
N PHE A 240 -4.45 -6.42 -12.52
CA PHE A 240 -5.73 -6.06 -13.13
C PHE A 240 -6.50 -7.31 -13.59
N ARG A 241 -5.81 -8.27 -14.20
CA ARG A 241 -6.41 -9.56 -14.57
C ARG A 241 -6.99 -10.31 -13.38
N VAL A 242 -6.29 -10.35 -12.24
CA VAL A 242 -6.80 -10.99 -11.00
C VAL A 242 -8.14 -10.40 -10.57
N PHE A 243 -8.28 -9.07 -10.57
CA PHE A 243 -9.54 -8.42 -10.21
C PHE A 243 -10.63 -8.65 -11.26
N ILE A 244 -10.30 -8.61 -12.56
CA ILE A 244 -11.26 -8.92 -13.63
C ILE A 244 -11.79 -10.34 -13.52
N ASP A 245 -10.92 -11.31 -13.21
CA ASP A 245 -11.33 -12.70 -13.02
C ASP A 245 -12.24 -12.85 -11.79
N PHE A 246 -11.94 -12.16 -10.69
CA PHE A 246 -12.83 -12.11 -9.52
C PHE A 246 -14.21 -11.53 -9.85
N ILE A 247 -14.28 -10.47 -10.66
CA ILE A 247 -15.53 -9.79 -11.04
C ILE A 247 -16.44 -10.70 -11.88
N LYS A 248 -15.87 -11.59 -12.72
CA LYS A 248 -16.67 -12.54 -13.51
C LYS A 248 -17.52 -13.44 -12.63
N ASP A 249 -17.00 -13.83 -11.47
CA ASP A 249 -17.70 -14.65 -10.48
C ASP A 249 -18.48 -13.79 -9.47
N ASN A 250 -18.18 -12.50 -9.38
CA ASN A 250 -18.78 -11.55 -8.43
C ASN A 250 -19.26 -10.27 -9.17
N PRO A 251 -20.34 -10.34 -9.97
CA PRO A 251 -20.74 -9.25 -10.87
C PRO A 251 -21.18 -7.95 -10.17
N ASN A 252 -21.46 -7.99 -8.86
CA ASN A 252 -21.77 -6.81 -8.05
C ASN A 252 -20.48 -6.15 -7.50
N THR A 253 -19.47 -6.00 -8.36
CA THR A 253 -18.16 -5.45 -7.98
C THR A 253 -17.81 -4.28 -8.91
N LEU A 254 -17.39 -3.16 -8.32
CA LEU A 254 -16.86 -2.01 -9.04
C LEU A 254 -15.33 -2.06 -9.03
N LEU A 255 -14.72 -1.98 -10.22
CA LEU A 255 -13.28 -1.80 -10.38
C LEU A 255 -13.00 -0.43 -10.99
N ILE A 256 -12.15 0.34 -10.32
CA ILE A 256 -11.65 1.63 -10.79
C ILE A 256 -10.14 1.50 -10.94
N THR A 257 -9.62 1.97 -12.07
CA THR A 257 -8.19 2.15 -12.30
C THR A 257 -7.90 3.63 -12.54
N ALA A 258 -6.87 4.13 -11.88
CA ALA A 258 -6.44 5.52 -11.98
C ALA A 258 -4.94 5.62 -11.68
N ALA A 259 -4.33 6.71 -12.12
CA ALA A 259 -3.01 7.15 -11.68
C ALA A 259 -3.19 8.39 -10.80
N ASP A 260 -2.35 8.52 -9.77
CA ASP A 260 -2.33 9.69 -8.86
C ASP A 260 -1.65 10.91 -9.51
N SER A 261 -0.67 10.66 -10.38
CA SER A 261 0.11 11.63 -11.13
C SER A 261 0.86 10.99 -12.32
N ASP A 262 1.56 11.80 -13.10
CA ASP A 262 2.49 11.35 -14.15
C ASP A 262 3.91 11.25 -13.57
N ALA A 263 4.73 10.31 -14.08
CA ALA A 263 6.07 10.03 -13.58
C ALA A 263 7.14 10.09 -14.68
N GLY A 264 8.36 10.51 -14.33
CA GLY A 264 9.53 10.48 -15.21
C GLY A 264 9.86 11.77 -15.97
N ALA A 265 9.05 12.83 -15.85
CA ALA A 265 9.31 14.13 -16.47
C ALA A 265 10.01 15.13 -15.53
N LYS A 266 11.14 14.73 -14.91
CA LYS A 266 11.98 15.60 -14.06
C LYS A 266 13.16 16.20 -14.81
#